data_AF-A0A9E3BK29-F1
#
_entry.id   AF-A0A9E3BK29-F1
#
_cell.length_a   1.000
_cell.length_b   1.000
_cell.length_c   1.000
_cell.angle_alpha   90.00
_cell.angle_beta   90.00
_cell.angle_gamma   90.00
#
_symmetry.space_group_name_H-M   'P 1'
#
loop_
_entity.id
_entity.type
_entity.pdbx_description
1 polymer ?
#
loop_
_entity_poly.entity_id
_entity_poly.type
_entity_poly.pdbx_seq_one_letter_code
_entity_poly.pdbx_strand_id
1 'polypeptide(L)'
;MQSGHAPYGLGALDVRMCLRTHDGAAIFVHWHGRMVFSAEHQAYALDFSKPDDPAGADERYYFRTSPVSETGDQRCAWLNNVIAVSKSCTGDGGVIHRVYAVK
;
A
#
# COMPACT_ATOMS: atom_id res chain seq x y z
N MET A 1 -24.80 10.88 -5.51
CA MET A 1 -25.64 9.77 -6.03
C MET A 1 -24.71 8.58 -6.22
N GLN A 2 -24.64 7.69 -5.23
CA GLN A 2 -23.82 6.47 -5.30
C GLN A 2 -24.62 5.41 -6.06
N SER A 3 -24.22 5.08 -7.28
CA SER A 3 -24.76 3.94 -8.02
C SER A 3 -24.14 2.65 -7.48
N GLY A 4 -25.01 1.75 -7.02
CA GLY A 4 -24.65 0.51 -6.34
C GLY A 4 -23.93 -0.52 -7.21
N HIS A 5 -22.72 -0.85 -6.80
CA HIS A 5 -22.24 -2.22 -6.82
C HIS A 5 -21.73 -2.53 -5.42
N ALA A 6 -22.23 -3.60 -4.80
CA ALA A 6 -21.59 -4.13 -3.61
C ALA A 6 -20.12 -4.47 -3.98
N PRO A 7 -19.13 -4.10 -3.17
CA PRO A 7 -17.75 -4.49 -3.44
C PRO A 7 -17.66 -6.02 -3.42
N TYR A 8 -17.36 -6.62 -4.57
CA TYR A 8 -17.19 -8.07 -4.69
C TYR A 8 -15.78 -8.52 -4.29
N GLY A 9 -14.80 -7.61 -4.24
CA GLY A 9 -13.47 -7.85 -3.71
C GLY A 9 -13.16 -6.97 -2.51
N LEU A 10 -12.88 -7.58 -1.36
CA LEU A 10 -12.33 -6.93 -0.17
C LEU A 10 -11.07 -7.68 0.28
N GLY A 11 -9.90 -7.17 -0.07
CA GLY A 11 -8.63 -7.64 0.47
C GLY A 11 -8.32 -6.93 1.77
N ALA A 12 -8.25 -7.66 2.89
CA ALA A 12 -7.59 -7.16 4.09
C ALA A 12 -6.10 -7.46 3.96
N LEU A 13 -5.27 -6.43 4.09
CA LEU A 13 -3.82 -6.60 4.13
C LEU A 13 -3.35 -6.67 5.57
N ASP A 14 -2.55 -7.68 5.87
CA ASP A 14 -1.74 -7.80 7.07
C ASP A 14 -0.39 -8.40 6.70
N VAL A 15 0.58 -7.54 6.41
CA VAL A 15 1.93 -7.91 5.97
C VAL A 15 2.93 -7.44 7.02
N ARG A 16 3.83 -8.34 7.44
CA ARG A 16 4.93 -8.04 8.35
C ARG A 16 6.23 -8.33 7.64
N MET A 17 7.10 -7.34 7.54
CA MET A 17 8.38 -7.47 6.84
C MET A 17 9.47 -6.62 7.50
N CYS A 18 10.72 -6.94 7.17
CA CYS A 18 11.87 -6.14 7.55
C CYS A 18 12.51 -5.55 6.29
N LEU A 19 12.60 -4.23 6.23
CA LEU A 19 13.32 -3.50 5.21
C LEU A 19 14.76 -3.26 5.68
N ARG A 20 15.70 -3.27 4.73
CA ARG A 20 17.08 -2.88 4.99
C ARG A 20 17.42 -1.68 4.12
N THR A 21 17.88 -0.60 4.73
CA THR A 21 18.38 0.56 3.99
C THR A 21 19.70 0.21 3.28
N HIS A 22 20.06 1.01 2.28
CA HIS A 22 21.32 0.84 1.53
C HIS A 22 22.58 0.92 2.43
N ASP A 23 22.48 1.56 3.59
CA ASP A 23 23.51 1.75 4.60
C ASP A 23 23.29 0.89 5.87
N GLY A 24 22.50 -0.18 5.74
CA GLY A 24 22.46 -1.30 6.67
C GLY A 24 21.44 -1.23 7.81
N ALA A 25 20.72 -0.13 7.99
CA ALA A 25 19.69 0.00 9.03
C ALA A 25 18.53 -0.97 8.78
N ALA A 26 18.10 -1.66 9.83
CA ALA A 26 16.93 -2.54 9.79
C ALA A 26 15.67 -1.79 10.26
N ILE A 27 14.58 -1.92 9.50
CA ILE A 27 13.29 -1.31 9.80
C ILE A 27 12.23 -2.40 9.73
N PHE A 28 11.64 -2.75 10.86
CA PHE A 28 10.44 -3.58 10.87
C PHE A 28 9.26 -2.73 10.42
N VAL A 29 8.42 -3.29 9.55
CA VAL A 29 7.21 -2.62 9.07
C VAL A 29 6.04 -3.57 9.19
N HIS A 30 5.01 -3.10 9.91
CA HIS A 30 3.68 -3.69 9.89
C HIS A 30 2.81 -2.92 8.90
N TRP A 31 2.48 -3.57 7.79
CA TRP A 31 1.71 -3.00 6.69
C TRP A 31 0.29 -3.55 6.71
N HIS A 32 -0.67 -2.71 7.11
CA HIS A 32 -2.07 -3.11 7.18
C HIS A 32 -2.97 -2.15 6.41
N GLY A 33 -4.05 -2.66 5.83
CA GLY A 33 -4.93 -1.84 5.00
C GLY A 33 -6.03 -2.59 4.29
N ARG A 34 -6.61 -1.93 3.29
CA ARG A 34 -7.73 -2.45 2.50
C ARG A 34 -7.49 -2.25 1.01
N MET A 35 -7.88 -3.27 0.26
CA MET A 35 -8.03 -3.22 -1.19
C MET A 35 -9.49 -3.52 -1.55
N VAL A 36 -10.12 -2.66 -2.33
CA VAL A 36 -11.53 -2.75 -2.74
C VAL A 36 -11.66 -2.46 -4.22
N PHE A 37 -12.31 -3.36 -4.96
CA PHE A 37 -12.57 -3.21 -6.38
C PHE A 37 -13.93 -3.82 -6.77
N SER A 38 -14.50 -3.34 -7.87
CA SER A 38 -15.68 -3.93 -8.50
C SER A 38 -15.30 -5.16 -9.32
N ALA A 39 -16.29 -6.00 -9.66
CA ALA A 39 -16.07 -7.15 -10.54
C ALA A 39 -15.52 -6.73 -11.92
N GLU A 40 -15.99 -5.61 -12.46
CA GLU A 40 -15.51 -5.02 -13.72
C GLU A 40 -14.01 -4.69 -13.67
N HIS A 41 -13.51 -4.24 -12.53
CA HIS A 41 -12.12 -3.83 -12.37
C HIS A 41 -11.21 -4.92 -11.80
N GLN A 42 -11.74 -6.10 -11.45
CA GLN A 42 -10.97 -7.17 -10.82
C GLN A 42 -9.75 -7.60 -11.64
N ALA A 43 -9.92 -7.82 -12.95
CA ALA A 43 -8.82 -8.26 -13.82
C ALA A 43 -7.68 -7.23 -13.82
N TYR A 44 -8.02 -5.95 -13.93
CA TYR A 44 -7.03 -4.87 -13.85
C TYR A 44 -6.42 -4.77 -12.44
N ALA A 45 -7.23 -4.85 -11.38
CA ALA A 45 -6.78 -4.69 -10.00
C ALA A 45 -5.81 -5.80 -9.56
N LEU A 46 -6.00 -7.03 -10.05
CA LEU A 46 -5.19 -8.20 -9.72
C LEU A 46 -4.10 -8.54 -10.75
N ASP A 47 -3.94 -7.73 -11.81
CA ASP A 47 -2.78 -7.82 -12.68
C ASP A 47 -1.58 -7.15 -12.02
N PHE A 48 -0.62 -7.94 -11.54
CA PHE A 48 0.62 -7.42 -10.95
C PHE A 48 1.69 -7.15 -12.00
N SER A 49 1.54 -7.64 -13.22
CA SER A 49 2.52 -7.50 -14.31
C SER A 49 2.34 -6.26 -15.16
N LYS A 50 1.17 -5.60 -15.09
CA LYS A 50 0.94 -4.33 -15.79
C LYS A 50 1.96 -3.26 -15.36
N PRO A 51 2.25 -2.26 -16.23
CA PRO A 51 3.11 -1.15 -15.84
C PRO A 51 2.57 -0.36 -14.63
N ASP A 52 3.42 0.38 -13.93
CA ASP A 52 3.00 1.39 -12.96
C ASP A 52 2.03 2.41 -13.59
N ASP A 53 0.74 2.27 -13.27
CA ASP A 53 -0.35 3.11 -13.76
C ASP A 53 -1.17 3.66 -12.57
N PRO A 54 -0.68 4.70 -11.88
CA PRO A 54 -1.34 5.26 -10.71
C PRO A 54 -2.69 5.90 -11.03
N ALA A 55 -2.82 6.55 -12.20
CA ALA A 55 -4.07 7.20 -12.60
C ALA A 55 -5.15 6.15 -12.86
N GLY A 56 -4.80 5.08 -13.59
CA GLY A 56 -5.70 3.98 -13.83
C GLY A 56 -6.10 3.22 -12.56
N ALA A 57 -5.17 3.05 -11.61
CA ALA A 57 -5.47 2.46 -10.31
C ALA A 57 -6.50 3.30 -9.53
N ASP A 58 -6.34 4.62 -9.48
CA ASP A 58 -7.22 5.50 -8.72
C ASP A 58 -8.66 5.52 -9.21
N GLU A 59 -8.85 5.38 -10.52
CA GLU A 59 -10.17 5.32 -11.12
C GLU A 59 -10.85 3.97 -10.89
N ARG A 60 -10.07 2.90 -10.74
CA ARG A 60 -10.57 1.51 -10.81
C ARG A 60 -10.67 0.80 -9.47
N TYR A 61 -9.83 1.13 -8.50
CA TYR A 61 -9.86 0.46 -7.20
C TYR A 61 -9.29 1.30 -6.06
N TYR A 62 -9.81 1.06 -4.87
CA TYR A 62 -9.30 1.65 -3.64
C TYR A 62 -8.26 0.71 -3.03
N PHE A 63 -7.01 1.15 -2.93
CA PHE A 63 -5.97 0.42 -2.22
C PHE A 63 -5.16 1.38 -1.34
N ARG A 64 -5.47 1.34 -0.03
CA ARG A 64 -4.87 2.23 0.98
C ARG A 64 -4.43 1.44 2.19
N THR A 65 -3.32 1.87 2.78
CA THR A 65 -2.71 1.23 3.95
C THR A 65 -2.20 2.26 4.94
N SER A 66 -1.94 1.83 6.17
CA SER A 66 -1.36 2.62 7.25
C SER A 66 -0.13 1.91 7.81
N PRO A 67 1.04 1.97 7.14
CA PRO A 67 2.23 1.29 7.61
C PRO A 67 2.71 1.86 8.95
N VAL A 68 3.03 0.98 9.89
CA VAL A 68 3.70 1.32 11.15
C VAL A 68 5.14 0.82 11.07
N SER A 69 6.09 1.68 11.43
CA SER A 69 7.52 1.38 11.36
C SER A 69 8.12 1.31 12.75
N GLU A 70 9.04 0.36 12.95
CA GLU A 70 9.83 0.21 14.15
C GLU A 70 11.31 0.03 13.78
N THR A 71 12.19 0.84 14.34
CA THR A 71 13.64 0.73 14.15
C THR A 71 14.41 1.16 15.38
N GLY A 72 15.54 0.50 15.64
CA GLY A 72 16.51 0.90 16.66
C GLY A 72 17.62 1.82 16.14
N ASP A 73 17.66 2.11 14.83
CA ASP A 73 18.71 2.95 14.24
C ASP A 73 18.38 4.45 14.37
N GLN A 74 19.28 5.21 14.98
CA GLN A 74 19.07 6.63 15.27
C GLN A 74 18.84 7.48 14.01
N ARG A 75 19.40 7.08 12.85
CA ARG A 75 19.21 7.78 11.56
C ARG A 75 17.77 7.70 11.06
N CYS A 76 17.07 6.62 11.42
CA CYS A 76 15.70 6.33 11.00
C CYS A 76 14.68 6.48 12.15
N ALA A 77 15.11 6.85 13.36
CA ALA A 77 14.27 6.93 14.55
C ALA A 77 13.05 7.88 14.42
N TRP A 78 13.08 8.82 13.48
CA TRP A 78 11.93 9.66 13.17
C TRP A 78 10.73 8.85 12.67
N LEU A 79 10.94 7.70 12.01
CA LEU A 79 9.88 6.83 11.52
C LEU A 79 9.05 6.21 12.63
N ASN A 80 9.63 6.01 13.82
CA ASN A 80 8.93 5.46 14.98
C ASN A 80 7.83 6.42 15.50
N ASN A 81 7.88 7.71 15.10
CA ASN A 81 7.06 8.77 15.68
C ASN A 81 6.16 9.46 14.63
N VAL A 82 5.92 8.81 13.48
CA VAL A 82 5.11 9.35 12.40
C VAL A 82 3.96 8.41 12.09
N ILE A 83 2.76 8.98 11.96
CA ILE A 83 1.64 8.29 11.31
C ILE A 83 1.83 8.41 9.80
N ALA A 84 1.90 7.27 9.13
CA ALA A 84 2.03 7.20 7.68
C ALA A 84 0.81 6.54 7.05
N VAL A 85 0.45 7.02 5.86
CA VAL A 85 -0.58 6.42 5.01
C VAL A 85 -0.02 6.18 3.62
N SER A 86 -0.53 5.17 2.91
CA SER A 86 -0.13 4.93 1.53
C SER A 86 -1.27 4.98 0.54
N LYS A 87 -0.91 5.42 -0.66
CA LYS A 87 -1.66 5.21 -1.89
C LYS A 87 -0.95 4.12 -2.69
N SER A 88 -1.61 2.98 -2.83
CA SER A 88 -1.00 1.77 -3.39
C SER A 88 -1.65 1.36 -4.70
N CYS A 89 -0.87 0.71 -5.54
CA CYS A 89 -1.34 0.05 -6.76
C CYS A 89 -0.59 -1.26 -6.97
N THR A 90 -1.18 -2.17 -7.74
CA THR A 90 -0.49 -3.33 -8.31
C THR A 90 0.14 -2.94 -9.64
N GLY A 91 1.34 -3.43 -9.92
CA GLY A 91 2.10 -3.15 -11.14
C GLY A 91 3.58 -3.49 -10.99
N ASP A 92 4.32 -3.47 -12.10
CA ASP A 92 5.77 -3.73 -12.19
C ASP A 92 6.22 -5.01 -11.46
N GLY A 93 5.39 -6.05 -11.50
CA GLY A 93 5.62 -7.35 -10.87
C GLY A 93 5.22 -7.45 -9.40
N GLY A 94 4.62 -6.42 -8.81
CA GLY A 94 4.31 -6.40 -7.38
C GLY A 94 3.32 -5.33 -6.94
N VAL A 95 3.41 -4.96 -5.65
CA VAL A 95 2.67 -3.84 -5.09
C VAL A 95 3.59 -2.63 -4.99
N ILE A 96 3.14 -1.52 -5.53
CA ILE A 96 3.83 -0.24 -5.49
C ILE A 96 3.15 0.62 -4.43
N HIS A 97 3.91 1.07 -3.44
CA HIS A 97 3.41 1.92 -2.36
C HIS A 97 4.01 3.33 -2.48
N ARG A 98 3.14 4.34 -2.56
CA ARG A 98 3.52 5.73 -2.33
C ARG A 98 3.11 6.08 -0.91
N VAL A 99 4.09 6.24 -0.02
CA VAL A 99 3.89 6.42 1.43
C VAL A 99 4.09 7.88 1.81
N TYR A 100 3.18 8.41 2.61
CA TYR A 100 3.17 9.81 3.02
C TYR A 100 3.06 9.88 4.55
N ALA A 101 3.89 10.73 5.16
CA ALA A 101 3.71 11.14 6.55
C ALA A 101 2.51 12.08 6.66
N VAL A 102 1.65 11.86 7.66
CA VAL A 102 0.57 12.79 8.00
C VAL A 102 1.17 13.95 8.81
N LYS A 103 0.87 15.18 8.38
CA LYS A 103 1.34 16.43 9.00
C LYS A 103 0.21 17.44 9.09
#